data_AF-A0A7S1WCC2-F1
#
_entry.id   AF-A0A7S1WCC2-F1
#
_cell.length_a   1.000
_cell.length_b   1.000
_cell.length_c   1.000
_cell.angle_alpha   90.00
_cell.angle_beta   90.00
_cell.angle_gamma   90.00
#
_symmetry.space_group_name_H-M   'P 1'
#
loop_
_entity.id
_entity.type
_entity.pdbx_description
1 polymer ?
#
loop_
_entity_poly.entity_id
_entity_poly.type
_entity_poly.pdbx_seq_one_letter_code
_entity_poly.pdbx_strand_id
1 'polypeptide(L)'
;LEDVDMRELGMLPVHVVKLRRKLHAFRRSLGEAEPKPDKDNEVVAFLQEIGMAQYAEALLQVGFDELESLMYIEDTDMKDIGIPRGHAIKLKRKLQEDFLNPAPSLKTV
;
A
#
# COMPACT_ATOMS: atom_id res chain seq x y z
N LEU A 1 -14.66 3.46 13.45
CA LEU A 1 -13.36 4.09 13.81
C LEU A 1 -12.80 4.58 12.51
N GLU A 2 -13.08 5.84 12.22
CA GLU A 2 -12.57 6.52 11.03
C GLU A 2 -11.13 6.99 11.30
N ASP A 3 -10.37 7.35 10.27
CA ASP A 3 -8.96 7.76 10.42
C ASP A 3 -8.78 9.02 11.29
N VAL A 4 -9.82 9.83 11.38
CA VAL A 4 -9.88 11.01 12.26
C VAL A 4 -9.82 10.59 13.73
N ASP A 5 -10.63 9.59 14.13
CA ASP A 5 -10.70 9.10 15.51
C ASP A 5 -9.34 8.54 15.98
N MET A 6 -8.57 7.92 15.07
CA MET A 6 -7.32 7.25 15.41
C MET A 6 -6.17 8.23 15.64
N ARG A 7 -6.15 9.35 14.90
CA ARG A 7 -5.17 10.43 15.12
C ARG A 7 -5.40 11.12 16.46
N GLU A 8 -6.67 11.32 16.86
CA GLU A 8 -7.02 11.90 18.17
C GLU A 8 -6.62 11.00 19.34
N LEU A 9 -6.58 9.68 19.14
CA LEU A 9 -6.06 8.71 20.11
C LEU A 9 -4.51 8.65 20.17
N GLY A 10 -3.82 9.53 19.44
CA GLY A 10 -2.35 9.56 19.37
C GLY A 10 -1.75 8.42 18.54
N MET A 11 -2.56 7.71 17.75
CA MET A 11 -2.04 6.70 16.84
C MET A 11 -1.46 7.36 15.60
N LEU A 12 -0.19 7.08 15.31
CA LEU A 12 0.42 7.43 14.03
C LEU A 12 -0.21 6.61 12.90
N PRO A 13 -0.26 7.13 11.66
CA PRO A 13 -0.83 6.41 10.51
C PRO A 13 -0.23 5.00 10.32
N VAL A 14 1.07 4.83 10.58
CA VAL A 14 1.73 3.50 10.55
C VAL A 14 1.10 2.49 11.53
N HIS A 15 0.58 2.93 12.67
CA HIS A 15 -0.10 2.05 13.63
C HIS A 15 -1.48 1.63 13.12
N VAL A 16 -2.18 2.53 12.45
CA VAL A 16 -3.47 2.25 11.80
C VAL A 16 -3.27 1.21 10.70
N VAL A 17 -2.26 1.40 9.84
CA VAL A 17 -1.93 0.46 8.77
C VAL A 17 -1.55 -0.91 9.32
N LYS A 18 -0.71 -0.98 10.37
CA LYS A 18 -0.37 -2.23 11.03
C LYS A 18 -1.59 -2.92 11.65
N LEU A 19 -2.53 -2.15 12.19
CA LEU A 19 -3.78 -2.69 12.72
C LEU A 19 -4.68 -3.23 11.61
N ARG A 20 -4.90 -2.47 10.53
CA ARG A 20 -5.65 -2.91 9.33
C ARG A 20 -5.07 -4.20 8.77
N ARG A 21 -3.74 -4.27 8.61
CA ARG A 21 -3.03 -5.48 8.15
C ARG A 21 -3.27 -6.69 9.06
N LYS A 22 -3.20 -6.49 10.38
CA LYS A 22 -3.47 -7.56 11.36
C LYS A 22 -4.94 -8.00 11.31
N LEU A 23 -5.87 -7.07 11.16
CA LEU A 23 -7.30 -7.37 11.02
C LEU A 23 -7.58 -8.15 9.74
N HIS A 24 -6.96 -7.80 8.62
CA HIS A 24 -7.07 -8.53 7.35
C HIS A 24 -6.47 -9.95 7.47
N ALA A 25 -5.29 -10.09 8.08
CA ALA A 25 -4.70 -11.41 8.33
C ALA A 25 -5.60 -12.29 9.23
N PHE A 26 -6.25 -11.70 10.22
CA PHE A 26 -7.19 -12.38 11.11
C PHE A 26 -8.51 -12.73 10.41
N ARG A 27 -9.06 -11.82 9.60
CA ARG A 27 -10.26 -12.06 8.80
C ARG A 27 -10.07 -13.26 7.87
N ARG A 28 -8.93 -13.33 7.18
CA ARG A 28 -8.54 -14.49 6.38
C ARG A 28 -8.51 -15.78 7.18
N SER A 29 -7.97 -15.78 8.40
CA SER A 29 -7.90 -17.00 9.21
C SER A 29 -9.27 -17.48 9.69
N LEU A 30 -10.25 -16.58 9.75
CA LEU A 30 -11.66 -16.90 10.00
C LEU A 30 -12.42 -17.42 8.76
N GLY A 31 -11.81 -17.39 7.58
CA GLY A 31 -12.46 -17.80 6.33
C GLY A 31 -13.52 -16.82 5.85
N GLU A 32 -13.54 -15.60 6.37
CA GLU A 32 -14.38 -14.53 5.85
C GLU A 32 -13.90 -14.16 4.44
N ALA A 33 -14.85 -14.00 3.50
CA ALA A 33 -14.54 -13.60 2.14
C ALA A 33 -13.99 -12.17 2.14
N GLU A 34 -12.72 -12.01 1.76
CA GLU A 34 -12.13 -10.70 1.57
C GLU A 34 -12.89 -9.95 0.46
N PRO A 35 -13.12 -8.63 0.61
CA PRO A 35 -13.64 -7.83 -0.48
C PRO A 35 -12.70 -7.99 -1.68
N LYS A 36 -13.26 -8.35 -2.84
CA LYS A 36 -12.46 -8.49 -4.06
C LYS A 36 -11.76 -7.16 -4.34
N PRO A 37 -10.47 -7.18 -4.68
CA PRO A 37 -9.78 -5.96 -5.06
C PRO A 37 -10.52 -5.33 -6.24
N ASP A 38 -10.96 -4.09 -6.04
CA ASP A 38 -11.61 -3.31 -7.09
C ASP A 38 -10.62 -3.16 -8.26
N LYS A 39 -11.09 -3.30 -9.50
CA LYS A 39 -10.21 -3.06 -10.66
C LYS A 39 -9.83 -1.59 -10.78
N ASP A 40 -10.61 -0.72 -10.15
CA ASP A 40 -10.33 0.70 -9.98
C ASP A 40 -9.50 0.98 -8.71
N ASN A 41 -8.90 -0.05 -8.09
CA ASN A 41 -8.05 0.11 -6.92
C ASN A 41 -6.78 0.92 -7.27
N GLU A 42 -6.54 1.97 -6.47
CA GLU A 42 -5.44 2.91 -6.66
C GLU A 42 -4.05 2.26 -6.64
N VAL A 43 -3.85 1.20 -5.85
CA VAL A 43 -2.60 0.43 -5.82
C VAL A 43 -2.39 -0.32 -7.13
N VAL A 44 -3.45 -0.90 -7.70
CA VAL A 44 -3.38 -1.60 -8.99
C VAL A 44 -2.99 -0.60 -10.09
N ALA A 45 -3.65 0.55 -10.13
CA ALA A 45 -3.37 1.60 -11.11
C ALA A 45 -1.92 2.12 -11.00
N PHE A 46 -1.46 2.43 -9.78
CA PHE A 46 -0.09 2.86 -9.52
C PHE A 46 0.94 1.82 -9.93
N LEU A 47 0.73 0.55 -9.53
CA LEU A 47 1.64 -0.53 -9.91
C LEU A 47 1.68 -0.74 -11.42
N GLN A 48 0.56 -0.56 -12.12
CA GLN A 48 0.52 -0.63 -13.58
C GLN A 48 1.32 0.50 -14.22
N GLU A 49 1.19 1.73 -13.74
CA GLU A 49 1.95 2.89 -14.22
C GLU A 49 3.47 2.67 -14.10
N ILE A 50 3.93 2.12 -12.98
CA ILE A 50 5.37 1.89 -12.76
C ILE A 50 5.85 0.55 -13.35
N GLY A 51 5.00 -0.22 -14.03
CA GLY A 51 5.35 -1.51 -14.66
C GLY A 51 5.63 -2.62 -13.65
N MET A 52 4.84 -2.66 -12.58
CA MET A 52 4.91 -3.60 -11.45
C MET A 52 3.56 -4.27 -11.13
N ALA A 53 2.60 -4.24 -12.07
CA ALA A 53 1.25 -4.81 -11.91
C ALA A 53 1.24 -6.30 -11.49
N GLN A 54 2.29 -7.06 -11.78
CA GLN A 54 2.41 -8.47 -11.38
C GLN A 54 2.43 -8.68 -9.85
N TYR A 55 2.70 -7.63 -9.07
CA TYR A 55 2.67 -7.70 -7.60
C TYR A 55 1.35 -7.25 -6.99
N ALA A 56 0.42 -6.74 -7.81
CA ALA A 56 -0.83 -6.15 -7.32
C ALA A 56 -1.64 -7.15 -6.52
N GLU A 57 -1.91 -8.34 -7.07
CA GLU A 57 -2.70 -9.36 -6.37
C GLU A 57 -2.07 -9.74 -5.02
N ALA A 58 -0.76 -9.94 -4.97
CA ALA A 58 -0.07 -10.35 -3.75
C ALA A 58 -0.06 -9.23 -2.69
N LEU A 59 0.12 -7.97 -3.11
CA LEU A 59 0.03 -6.81 -2.22
C LEU A 59 -1.37 -6.65 -1.63
N LEU A 60 -2.40 -6.73 -2.47
CA LEU A 60 -3.80 -6.65 -2.06
C LEU A 60 -4.16 -7.77 -1.10
N GLN A 61 -3.72 -9.00 -1.37
CA GLN A 61 -3.93 -10.13 -0.47
C GLN A 61 -3.24 -9.91 0.90
N VAL A 62 -2.13 -9.20 0.98
CA VAL A 62 -1.49 -8.94 2.28
C VAL A 62 -2.08 -7.72 2.99
N GLY A 63 -3.00 -6.99 2.35
CA GLY A 63 -3.67 -5.80 2.88
C GLY A 63 -2.96 -4.49 2.53
N PHE A 64 -2.23 -4.46 1.42
CA PHE A 64 -1.69 -3.24 0.80
C PHE A 64 -2.60 -2.84 -0.36
N ASP A 65 -3.83 -2.45 -0.03
CA ASP A 65 -4.92 -2.08 -0.94
C ASP A 65 -5.19 -0.59 -1.03
N GLU A 66 -4.37 0.21 -0.36
CA GLU A 66 -4.39 1.67 -0.39
C GLU A 66 -2.94 2.17 -0.58
N LEU A 67 -2.77 3.30 -1.24
CA LEU A 67 -1.45 3.92 -1.44
C LEU A 67 -0.83 4.35 -0.11
N GLU A 68 -1.66 4.82 0.84
CA GLU A 68 -1.21 5.15 2.18
C GLU A 68 -0.62 3.92 2.89
N SER A 69 -1.28 2.76 2.84
CA SER A 69 -0.75 1.54 3.45
C SER A 69 0.52 1.07 2.76
N LEU A 70 0.57 1.17 1.43
CA LEU A 70 1.72 0.83 0.60
C LEU A 70 2.93 1.73 0.88
N MET A 71 2.75 3.00 1.24
CA MET A 71 3.85 3.90 1.65
C MET A 71 4.61 3.39 2.88
N TYR A 72 3.96 2.62 3.75
CA TYR A 72 4.57 2.08 4.96
C TYR A 72 5.12 0.65 4.77
N ILE A 73 5.18 0.14 3.54
CA ILE A 73 5.69 -1.20 3.26
C ILE A 73 7.17 -1.34 3.68
N GLU A 74 7.46 -2.36 4.49
CA GLU A 74 8.82 -2.64 4.96
C GLU A 74 9.55 -3.59 3.98
N ASP A 75 10.90 -3.63 4.06
CA ASP A 75 11.68 -4.55 3.20
C ASP A 75 11.38 -6.02 3.47
N THR A 76 11.04 -6.34 4.71
CA THR A 76 10.57 -7.66 5.15
C THR A 76 9.27 -8.04 4.46
N ASP A 77 8.28 -7.14 4.44
CA ASP A 77 6.99 -7.38 3.77
C ASP A 77 7.19 -7.64 2.27
N MET A 78 7.99 -6.82 1.60
CA MET A 78 8.31 -6.99 0.18
C MET A 78 9.02 -8.33 -0.10
N LYS A 79 9.93 -8.73 0.78
CA LYS A 79 10.63 -10.02 0.68
C LYS A 79 9.65 -11.18 0.85
N ASP A 80 8.73 -11.11 1.81
CA ASP A 80 7.73 -12.16 2.07
C ASP A 80 6.72 -12.30 0.92
N ILE A 81 6.42 -11.19 0.23
CA ILE A 81 5.61 -11.16 -1.00
C ILE A 81 6.39 -11.70 -2.22
N GLY A 82 7.72 -11.85 -2.11
CA GLY A 82 8.57 -12.32 -3.21
C GLY A 82 9.00 -11.22 -4.18
N ILE A 83 8.95 -9.95 -3.77
CA ILE A 83 9.45 -8.82 -4.56
C ILE A 83 10.99 -8.81 -4.52
N PRO A 84 11.69 -8.95 -5.66
CA PRO A 84 13.15 -8.89 -5.69
C PRO A 84 13.67 -7.51 -5.25
N ARG A 85 14.87 -7.47 -4.66
CA ARG A 85 15.49 -6.23 -4.14
C ARG A 85 15.48 -5.06 -5.14
N GLY A 86 15.76 -5.30 -6.42
CA GLY A 86 15.74 -4.26 -7.45
C GLY A 86 14.35 -3.63 -7.65
N HIS A 87 13.31 -4.46 -7.59
CA HIS A 87 11.92 -4.01 -7.67
C HIS A 87 11.49 -3.31 -6.38
N ALA A 88 11.91 -3.79 -5.21
CA ALA A 88 11.66 -3.14 -3.93
C ALA A 88 12.22 -1.70 -3.89
N ILE A 89 13.45 -1.51 -4.38
CA ILE A 89 14.07 -0.18 -4.49
C ILE A 89 13.28 0.71 -5.45
N LYS A 90 12.86 0.19 -6.62
CA LYS A 90 12.06 0.92 -7.60
C LYS A 90 10.72 1.36 -7.01
N LEU A 91 10.02 0.46 -6.32
CA LEU A 91 8.73 0.73 -5.67
C LEU A 91 8.87 1.85 -4.63
N LYS A 92 9.82 1.71 -3.69
CA LYS A 92 10.08 2.73 -2.67
C LYS A 92 10.43 4.09 -3.25
N ARG A 93 11.27 4.12 -4.29
CA ARG A 93 11.63 5.37 -4.95
C ARG A 93 10.40 6.04 -5.57
N LYS A 94 9.54 5.27 -6.25
CA LYS A 94 8.31 5.81 -6.86
C LYS A 94 7.32 6.33 -5.83
N LEU A 95 7.11 5.60 -4.74
CA LEU A 95 6.30 6.06 -3.61
C LEU A 95 6.84 7.35 -2.98
N GLN A 96 8.17 7.53 -2.94
CA GLN A 96 8.76 8.78 -2.44
C GLN A 96 8.61 9.93 -3.44
N GLU A 97 8.84 9.69 -4.73
CA GLU A 97 8.69 10.69 -5.80
C GLU A 97 7.25 11.22 -5.84
N ASP A 98 6.26 10.34 -5.83
CA ASP A 98 4.87 10.71 -6.09
C ASP A 98 4.13 11.25 -4.84
N PHE A 99 4.60 10.92 -3.62
CA PHE A 99 3.88 11.26 -2.37
C PHE A 99 4.66 12.11 -1.36
N LEU A 100 6.00 12.16 -1.43
CA LEU A 100 6.82 12.99 -0.53
C LEU A 100 7.40 14.23 -1.21
N ASN A 101 7.34 14.29 -2.54
CA ASN A 101 7.86 15.41 -3.31
C ASN A 101 6.84 15.82 -4.37
N PRO A 102 5.76 16.55 -4.02
CA PRO A 102 4.88 17.17 -5.01
C PRO A 102 5.69 18.28 -5.69
N ALA A 103 6.58 17.92 -6.61
CA ALA A 103 7.23 18.91 -7.45
C ALA A 103 6.10 19.64 -8.22
N PRO A 104 6.09 20.97 -8.23
CA PRO A 104 5.06 21.72 -8.93
C PRO A 104 5.21 21.41 -10.42
N SER A 105 4.28 20.65 -10.97
CA SER A 105 4.17 20.45 -12.42
C SER A 105 3.69 21.75 -13.07
N LEU A 106 4.60 22.71 -13.22
CA LEU A 106 4.45 23.81 -14.16
C LEU A 106 5.06 23.37 -15.48
N LYS A 107 4.21 22.79 -16.33
CA LYS A 107 4.33 22.97 -17.77
C LYS A 107 3.12 23.79 -18.21
N THR A 108 3.26 25.11 -18.12
CA THR A 108 2.44 26.02 -18.92
C THR A 108 3.22 26.27 -20.20
N VAL A 109 2.62 25.83 -21.30
CA VAL A 109 3.00 26.12 -22.69
C VAL A 109 2.90 27.62 -22.96
#